data_AF-A0A935L691-F1
#
_entry.id   AF-A0A935L691-F1
#
_cell.length_a   1.000
_cell.length_b   1.000
_cell.length_c   1.000
_cell.angle_alpha   90.00
_cell.angle_beta   90.00
_cell.angle_gamma   90.00
#
_symmetry.space_group_name_H-M   'P 1'
#
loop_
_entity.id
_entity.type
_entity.pdbx_description
1 polymer ?
#
loop_
_entity_poly.entity_id
_entity_poly.type
_entity_poly.pdbx_seq_one_letter_code
_entity_poly.pdbx_strand_id
1 'polypeptide(L)'
;MGYEVSTHAALTNAAFERTALNSAGKALAIDLGTLPWLVQDPEKPFKSANGAFYFNFRGSQVFGLTPSEYELGILKGVGLVGLESSIAGWLMRGAIREDDGGEVVKSKIGNPADDPFPPLINRFCNHFLDPIAQRPIYGRGFSSFCFWESPIFDSAQWTLGTLEPFVTTPSEWALRRNHYTVLDAREAMWRALTLTDKTGNAIARQVGPYNFTYEELRRYYWASTFRALGNVVHAIQDMGQPQHVRNEGHGLMGSGYEKYVDARARRLSEYKVDGLQLISTKGQLPGLVYDNGYPIPRFTRYSDYWSTRLGPNSDPRYAGLADYSNRGFFTIDSNIGNTAYPMPSPSASNYGRIRADSGFFGISATYLMGSVPDDLTNFLDTVSMSTEGVFAGLVGSLPSLRRQYTLSKRNYDDRANLLIPRAVAYSAGFIDYFFRGTMQVSLPADGVYAIADHAQFNAGNPASGFTKIKLKLANTTRHRVGDGFGAGHDWRPAGGGGEVPPQWQLRLGPEQEVRLAGGQSLASCRGAVEEIVVSSSVTDAQGAPVTSAALVSGAAPQEFHFTFPDALPLNVTDVYLQAAYRGHSAAGRCGGRCHQGHPEPTFLSIFNVTDSTACFNGAWK
;
A
#
# COMPACT_ATOMS: atom_id res chain seq x y z
N MET A 1 6.50 13.18 -14.90
CA MET A 1 5.99 11.81 -14.82
C MET A 1 7.22 10.95 -14.69
N GLY A 2 7.16 9.95 -13.81
CA GLY A 2 8.25 9.01 -13.58
C GLY A 2 8.13 7.85 -14.53
N TYR A 3 8.34 6.62 -14.06
CA TYR A 3 8.11 5.48 -14.94
C TYR A 3 6.72 5.58 -15.61
N GLU A 4 6.56 5.08 -16.85
CA GLU A 4 5.24 5.16 -17.49
C GLU A 4 4.24 4.26 -16.76
N VAL A 5 2.95 4.58 -16.84
CA VAL A 5 1.87 3.90 -16.09
C VAL A 5 1.87 2.36 -16.24
N SER A 6 2.24 1.82 -17.41
CA SER A 6 2.34 0.37 -17.60
C SER A 6 3.53 -0.25 -16.85
N THR A 7 4.65 0.48 -16.76
CA THR A 7 5.78 0.07 -15.93
C THR A 7 5.36 0.02 -14.46
N HIS A 8 4.66 1.04 -13.96
CA HIS A 8 4.16 1.06 -12.58
C HIS A 8 3.21 -0.10 -12.28
N ALA A 9 2.31 -0.45 -13.21
CA ALA A 9 1.47 -1.63 -13.07
C ALA A 9 2.31 -2.92 -12.91
N ALA A 10 3.31 -3.12 -13.77
CA ALA A 10 4.16 -4.30 -13.72
C ALA A 10 5.03 -4.37 -12.45
N LEU A 11 5.64 -3.24 -12.05
CA LEU A 11 6.40 -3.12 -10.80
C LEU A 11 5.53 -3.43 -9.58
N THR A 12 4.30 -2.93 -9.58
CA THR A 12 3.35 -3.11 -8.48
C THR A 12 2.89 -4.56 -8.36
N ASN A 13 2.65 -5.26 -9.48
CA ASN A 13 2.36 -6.69 -9.46
C ASN A 13 3.55 -7.49 -8.90
N ALA A 14 4.76 -7.24 -9.41
CA ALA A 14 5.97 -7.91 -8.93
C ALA A 14 6.25 -7.61 -7.45
N ALA A 15 5.93 -6.41 -6.97
CA ALA A 15 6.04 -6.05 -5.56
C ALA A 15 5.05 -6.88 -4.74
N PHE A 16 3.78 -6.93 -5.15
CA PHE A 16 2.75 -7.72 -4.47
C PHE A 16 3.14 -9.20 -4.36
N GLU A 17 3.70 -9.79 -5.42
CA GLU A 17 4.14 -11.18 -5.44
C GLU A 17 5.13 -11.52 -4.33
N ARG A 18 5.90 -10.53 -3.87
CA ARG A 18 6.93 -10.65 -2.84
C ARG A 18 6.47 -10.28 -1.43
N THR A 19 5.24 -9.76 -1.27
CA THR A 19 4.70 -9.35 0.04
C THR A 19 4.22 -10.53 0.88
N ALA A 20 4.09 -10.31 2.18
CA ALA A 20 3.44 -11.27 3.09
C ALA A 20 1.96 -11.53 2.74
N LEU A 21 1.29 -10.62 2.03
CA LEU A 21 -0.09 -10.80 1.56
C LEU A 21 -0.23 -11.92 0.53
N ASN A 22 0.82 -12.16 -0.26
CA ASN A 22 0.85 -13.22 -1.28
C ASN A 22 1.60 -14.48 -0.79
N SER A 23 1.86 -14.60 0.52
CA SER A 23 2.48 -15.80 1.10
C SER A 23 1.66 -17.07 0.84
N ALA A 24 2.31 -18.23 0.89
CA ALA A 24 1.65 -19.52 0.74
C ALA A 24 0.48 -19.66 1.74
N GLY A 25 -0.69 -20.03 1.24
CA GLY A 25 -1.92 -20.10 2.04
C GLY A 25 -2.60 -18.75 2.31
N LYS A 26 -2.01 -17.63 1.89
CA LYS A 26 -2.58 -16.27 1.99
C LYS A 26 -3.05 -15.90 3.40
N ALA A 27 -2.37 -16.40 4.43
CA ALA A 27 -2.78 -16.29 5.83
C ALA A 27 -3.07 -14.84 6.24
N LEU A 28 -2.21 -13.89 5.85
CA LEU A 28 -2.44 -12.48 6.15
C LEU A 28 -3.71 -11.93 5.47
N ALA A 29 -3.98 -12.24 4.20
CA ALA A 29 -5.19 -11.78 3.52
C ALA A 29 -6.47 -12.38 4.14
N ILE A 30 -6.38 -13.63 4.60
CA ILE A 30 -7.45 -14.29 5.34
C ILE A 30 -7.65 -13.63 6.72
N ASP A 31 -6.58 -13.33 7.45
CA ASP A 31 -6.63 -12.64 8.75
C ASP A 31 -7.20 -11.23 8.63
N LEU A 32 -6.95 -10.54 7.51
CA LEU A 32 -7.58 -9.26 7.18
C LEU A 32 -9.06 -9.40 6.86
N GLY A 33 -9.55 -10.62 6.60
CA GLY A 33 -10.87 -10.89 6.06
C GLY A 33 -11.09 -10.21 4.72
N THR A 34 -10.03 -10.07 3.90
CA THR A 34 -10.12 -9.64 2.49
C THR A 34 -10.44 -10.81 1.59
N LEU A 35 -10.04 -12.03 1.96
CA LEU A 35 -10.50 -13.26 1.32
C LEU A 35 -11.63 -13.85 2.18
N PRO A 36 -12.85 -14.02 1.64
CA PRO A 36 -13.92 -14.72 2.33
C PRO A 36 -13.48 -16.16 2.67
N TRP A 37 -13.81 -16.63 3.87
CA TRP A 37 -13.57 -18.03 4.27
C TRP A 37 -14.52 -19.00 3.53
N LEU A 38 -15.65 -18.49 3.06
CA LEU A 38 -16.63 -19.21 2.24
C LEU A 38 -16.64 -18.59 0.86
N VAL A 39 -16.16 -19.35 -0.10
CA VAL A 39 -15.76 -18.89 -1.42
C VAL A 39 -16.90 -18.16 -2.16
N GLN A 40 -16.80 -16.84 -2.21
CA GLN A 40 -16.91 -16.12 -3.48
C GLN A 40 -15.48 -15.97 -4.02
N ASP A 41 -15.25 -16.45 -5.25
CA ASP A 41 -13.99 -16.44 -6.02
C ASP A 41 -12.78 -15.74 -5.34
N PRO A 42 -11.82 -16.48 -4.73
CA PRO A 42 -10.68 -15.90 -4.02
C PRO A 42 -9.73 -15.11 -4.93
N GLU A 43 -9.91 -15.20 -6.25
CA GLU A 43 -9.19 -14.37 -7.23
C GLU A 43 -9.85 -12.99 -7.39
N LYS A 44 -11.11 -12.83 -6.97
CA LYS A 44 -11.92 -11.61 -7.12
C LYS A 44 -12.61 -11.19 -5.81
N PRO A 45 -11.86 -11.03 -4.70
CA PRO A 45 -12.44 -10.79 -3.37
C PRO A 45 -13.32 -9.55 -3.24
N PHE A 46 -13.18 -8.58 -4.14
CA PHE A 46 -13.89 -7.30 -4.07
C PHE A 46 -14.99 -7.14 -5.12
N LYS A 47 -15.26 -8.18 -5.90
CA LYS A 47 -16.38 -8.19 -6.85
C LYS A 47 -17.65 -8.59 -6.11
N SER A 48 -18.74 -7.87 -6.32
CA SER A 48 -20.08 -8.25 -5.86
C SER A 48 -21.04 -8.42 -7.06
N ALA A 49 -22.28 -8.83 -6.79
CA ALA A 49 -23.35 -8.85 -7.79
C ALA A 49 -23.58 -7.47 -8.44
N ASN A 50 -23.31 -6.39 -7.70
CA ASN A 50 -23.42 -5.01 -8.17
C ASN A 50 -22.20 -4.55 -8.97
N GLY A 51 -21.16 -5.38 -9.12
CA GLY A 51 -19.94 -5.08 -9.84
C GLY A 51 -18.76 -4.81 -8.91
N ALA A 52 -17.81 -4.00 -9.38
CA ALA A 52 -16.64 -3.58 -8.62
C ALA A 52 -16.76 -2.09 -8.28
N PHE A 53 -16.66 -1.76 -6.99
CA PHE A 53 -16.66 -0.39 -6.51
C PHE A 53 -15.44 -0.14 -5.63
N TYR A 54 -15.09 1.13 -5.52
CA TYR A 54 -14.23 1.66 -4.48
C TYR A 54 -14.75 3.01 -4.03
N PHE A 55 -14.32 3.43 -2.86
CA PHE A 55 -14.65 4.73 -2.28
C PHE A 55 -13.47 5.68 -2.29
N ASN A 56 -13.76 6.94 -2.57
CA ASN A 56 -12.91 8.07 -2.25
C ASN A 56 -13.65 8.98 -1.28
N PHE A 57 -12.96 9.56 -0.30
CA PHE A 57 -13.60 10.29 0.79
C PHE A 57 -12.73 11.42 1.35
N ARG A 58 -13.41 12.46 1.85
CA ARG A 58 -12.81 13.58 2.56
C ARG A 58 -13.66 13.90 3.78
N GLY A 59 -13.14 13.57 4.96
CA GLY A 59 -13.92 13.67 6.20
C GLY A 59 -15.14 12.75 6.16
N SER A 60 -16.34 13.32 6.28
CA SER A 60 -17.61 12.59 6.19
C SER A 60 -18.16 12.44 4.77
N GLN A 61 -17.63 13.19 3.79
CA GLN A 61 -18.02 13.04 2.39
C GLN A 61 -17.41 11.77 1.80
N VAL A 62 -18.25 10.93 1.20
CA VAL A 62 -17.87 9.67 0.56
C VAL A 62 -18.48 9.60 -0.84
N PHE A 63 -17.67 9.22 -1.82
CA PHE A 63 -18.08 9.00 -3.20
C PHE A 63 -17.81 7.54 -3.59
N GLY A 64 -18.83 6.88 -4.15
CA GLY A 64 -18.71 5.56 -4.77
C GLY A 64 -18.29 5.70 -6.23
N LEU A 65 -17.21 5.02 -6.59
CA LEU A 65 -16.59 5.05 -7.91
C LEU A 65 -16.47 3.63 -8.45
N THR A 66 -16.52 3.50 -9.78
CA THR A 66 -16.29 2.24 -10.48
C THR A 66 -14.94 2.27 -11.21
N PRO A 67 -14.25 1.11 -11.34
CA PRO A 67 -13.03 1.04 -12.12
C PRO A 67 -13.25 1.44 -13.57
N SER A 68 -12.23 2.04 -14.19
CA SER A 68 -12.28 2.52 -15.57
C SER A 68 -11.70 1.49 -16.55
N GLU A 69 -12.21 1.49 -17.79
CA GLU A 69 -11.63 0.74 -18.92
C GLU A 69 -10.18 1.16 -19.22
N TYR A 70 -9.80 2.40 -18.86
CA TYR A 70 -8.43 2.89 -19.01
C TYR A 70 -7.42 1.99 -18.29
N GLU A 71 -7.69 1.67 -17.02
CA GLU A 71 -6.82 0.82 -16.20
C GLU A 71 -6.73 -0.59 -16.78
N LEU A 72 -7.86 -1.14 -17.27
CA LEU A 72 -7.91 -2.45 -17.91
C LEU A 72 -7.04 -2.50 -19.18
N GLY A 73 -7.07 -1.42 -19.98
CA GLY A 73 -6.23 -1.27 -21.16
C GLY A 73 -4.74 -1.32 -20.83
N ILE A 74 -4.31 -0.64 -19.76
CA ILE A 74 -2.92 -0.65 -19.30
C ILE A 74 -2.51 -2.05 -18.82
N LEU A 75 -3.34 -2.70 -17.98
CA LEU A 75 -3.08 -4.07 -17.50
C LEU A 75 -2.93 -5.07 -18.65
N LYS A 76 -3.80 -4.96 -19.67
CA LYS A 76 -3.69 -5.76 -20.89
C LYS A 76 -2.38 -5.52 -21.63
N GLY A 77 -1.92 -4.26 -21.67
CA GLY A 77 -0.67 -3.87 -22.32
C GLY A 77 0.59 -4.52 -21.74
N VAL A 78 0.54 -4.95 -20.47
CA VAL A 78 1.63 -5.68 -19.79
C VAL A 78 1.32 -7.15 -19.52
N GLY A 79 0.23 -7.67 -20.09
CA GLY A 79 -0.13 -9.10 -19.99
C GLY A 79 -0.68 -9.53 -18.63
N LEU A 80 -1.26 -8.61 -17.86
CA LEU A 80 -1.79 -8.85 -16.50
C LEU A 80 -3.33 -8.95 -16.48
N VAL A 81 -3.92 -9.46 -17.56
CA VAL A 81 -5.37 -9.72 -17.67
C VAL A 81 -5.77 -10.85 -16.72
N GLY A 82 -6.96 -10.75 -16.12
CA GLY A 82 -7.50 -11.70 -15.13
C GLY A 82 -7.22 -11.31 -13.68
N LEU A 83 -6.24 -10.43 -13.43
CA LEU A 83 -5.90 -9.97 -12.07
C LEU A 83 -6.72 -8.76 -11.63
N GLU A 84 -7.65 -8.25 -12.44
CA GLU A 84 -8.12 -6.87 -12.33
C GLU A 84 -9.07 -6.63 -11.16
N SER A 85 -9.60 -7.71 -10.57
CA SER A 85 -10.42 -7.72 -9.35
C SER A 85 -9.70 -8.32 -8.14
N SER A 86 -8.43 -8.73 -8.30
CA SER A 86 -7.59 -9.26 -7.23
C SER A 86 -7.02 -8.13 -6.36
N ILE A 87 -6.40 -8.48 -5.23
CA ILE A 87 -5.65 -7.53 -4.39
C ILE A 87 -4.55 -6.83 -5.21
N ALA A 88 -3.80 -7.58 -6.01
CA ALA A 88 -2.79 -7.03 -6.92
C ALA A 88 -3.42 -6.08 -7.93
N GLY A 89 -4.59 -6.44 -8.49
CA GLY A 89 -5.37 -5.61 -9.41
C GLY A 89 -5.65 -4.22 -8.86
N TRP A 90 -6.14 -4.15 -7.63
CA TRP A 90 -6.46 -2.86 -6.99
C TRP A 90 -5.22 -2.03 -6.65
N LEU A 91 -4.12 -2.67 -6.22
CA LEU A 91 -2.82 -1.99 -6.08
C LEU A 91 -2.37 -1.40 -7.43
N MET A 92 -2.41 -2.20 -8.51
CA MET A 92 -2.01 -1.74 -9.83
C MET A 92 -2.88 -0.61 -10.35
N ARG A 93 -4.21 -0.65 -10.13
CA ARG A 93 -5.10 0.46 -10.48
C ARG A 93 -4.66 1.75 -9.80
N GLY A 94 -4.42 1.72 -8.48
CA GLY A 94 -3.91 2.88 -7.77
C GLY A 94 -2.62 3.43 -8.35
N ALA A 95 -1.67 2.55 -8.67
CA ALA A 95 -0.40 2.94 -9.27
C ALA A 95 -0.61 3.61 -10.64
N ILE A 96 -1.43 3.02 -11.52
CA ILE A 96 -1.76 3.59 -12.84
C ILE A 96 -2.34 5.00 -12.74
N ARG A 97 -3.20 5.25 -11.74
CA ARG A 97 -3.92 6.53 -11.57
C ARG A 97 -3.11 7.62 -10.88
N GLU A 98 -1.90 7.31 -10.40
CA GLU A 98 -1.07 8.32 -9.74
C GLU A 98 -0.45 9.33 -10.72
N ASP A 99 -0.48 9.03 -12.02
CA ASP A 99 -0.13 9.95 -13.12
C ASP A 99 -1.34 10.69 -13.73
N ASP A 100 -2.51 10.65 -13.09
CA ASP A 100 -3.68 11.37 -13.58
C ASP A 100 -3.41 12.88 -13.73
N GLY A 101 -3.84 13.42 -14.87
CA GLY A 101 -3.73 14.84 -15.20
C GLY A 101 -4.96 15.63 -14.78
N GLY A 102 -4.76 16.90 -14.42
CA GLY A 102 -5.85 17.82 -14.13
C GLY A 102 -6.68 18.17 -15.37
N GLU A 103 -7.65 19.07 -15.22
CA GLU A 103 -8.70 19.33 -16.21
C GLU A 103 -8.18 19.66 -17.63
N VAL A 104 -7.10 20.42 -17.72
CA VAL A 104 -6.48 20.84 -19.00
C VAL A 104 -5.59 19.74 -19.60
N VAL A 105 -5.04 18.88 -18.76
CA VAL A 105 -4.00 17.93 -19.15
C VAL A 105 -4.59 16.57 -19.50
N LYS A 106 -5.68 16.14 -18.83
CA LYS A 106 -6.31 14.82 -19.04
C LYS A 106 -6.59 14.51 -20.52
N SER A 107 -7.04 15.51 -21.29
CA SER A 107 -7.31 15.37 -22.73
C SER A 107 -6.05 15.28 -23.59
N LYS A 108 -4.93 15.84 -23.13
CA LYS A 108 -3.64 15.83 -23.84
C LYS A 108 -2.85 14.56 -23.61
N ILE A 109 -2.93 13.98 -22.41
CA ILE A 109 -2.21 12.75 -22.05
C ILE A 109 -3.05 11.49 -22.28
N GLY A 110 -4.35 11.65 -22.59
CA GLY A 110 -5.25 10.51 -22.79
C GLY A 110 -5.48 9.67 -21.53
N ASN A 111 -5.22 10.24 -20.35
CA ASN A 111 -5.45 9.62 -19.06
C ASN A 111 -6.66 10.30 -18.36
N PRO A 112 -7.77 9.59 -18.10
CA PRO A 112 -8.89 10.14 -17.35
C PRO A 112 -8.51 10.40 -15.89
N ALA A 113 -9.00 11.49 -15.30
CA ALA A 113 -8.91 11.72 -13.85
C ALA A 113 -10.12 11.09 -13.12
N ASP A 114 -9.90 10.42 -11.98
CA ASP A 114 -10.98 9.82 -11.15
C ASP A 114 -11.21 10.51 -9.80
N ASP A 115 -10.40 11.51 -9.44
CA ASP A 115 -10.61 12.21 -8.17
C ASP A 115 -11.94 12.97 -8.24
N PRO A 116 -12.94 12.63 -7.39
CA PRO A 116 -14.25 13.26 -7.46
C PRO A 116 -14.28 14.66 -6.85
N PHE A 117 -13.16 15.16 -6.30
CA PHE A 117 -13.08 16.44 -5.61
C PHE A 117 -12.46 17.54 -6.50
N PRO A 118 -13.27 18.35 -7.21
CA PRO A 118 -12.74 19.43 -8.05
C PRO A 118 -12.03 20.54 -7.24
N PRO A 119 -11.15 21.34 -7.89
CA PRO A 119 -10.60 21.12 -9.23
C PRO A 119 -9.71 19.88 -9.33
N LEU A 120 -9.73 19.21 -10.49
CA LEU A 120 -8.81 18.09 -10.77
C LEU A 120 -7.37 18.58 -10.80
N ILE A 121 -6.49 17.79 -10.21
CA ILE A 121 -5.09 18.10 -9.97
C ILE A 121 -4.17 17.29 -10.89
N ASN A 122 -3.02 17.86 -11.23
CA ASN A 122 -1.93 17.18 -11.91
C ASN A 122 -1.08 16.43 -10.86
N ARG A 123 -1.39 15.15 -10.65
CA ARG A 123 -0.78 14.35 -9.58
C ARG A 123 0.74 14.19 -9.79
N PHE A 124 1.15 14.02 -11.04
CA PHE A 124 2.55 13.91 -11.45
C PHE A 124 3.45 15.10 -11.07
N CYS A 125 2.88 16.24 -10.71
CA CYS A 125 3.65 17.40 -10.25
C CYS A 125 4.31 17.17 -8.88
N ASN A 126 3.89 16.14 -8.14
CA ASN A 126 4.39 15.85 -6.79
C ASN A 126 5.22 14.56 -6.72
N HIS A 127 5.72 14.04 -7.84
CA HIS A 127 6.41 12.73 -7.89
C HIS A 127 7.92 12.78 -7.59
N PHE A 128 8.43 13.94 -7.19
CA PHE A 128 9.86 14.21 -7.11
C PHE A 128 10.27 14.46 -5.66
N LEU A 129 11.48 14.01 -5.32
CA LEU A 129 12.09 14.25 -4.03
C LEU A 129 13.61 14.24 -4.19
N ASP A 130 14.25 15.41 -4.04
CA ASP A 130 15.69 15.51 -3.98
C ASP A 130 16.18 15.37 -2.52
N PRO A 131 16.83 14.25 -2.16
CA PRO A 131 17.32 14.02 -0.80
C PRO A 131 18.54 14.89 -0.43
N ILE A 132 19.13 15.61 -1.41
CA ILE A 132 20.27 16.51 -1.21
C ILE A 132 19.80 17.94 -0.98
N ALA A 133 19.01 18.50 -1.91
CA ALA A 133 18.61 19.91 -1.84
C ALA A 133 17.34 20.15 -1.02
N GLN A 134 16.50 19.14 -0.77
CA GLN A 134 15.24 19.23 -0.01
C GLN A 134 14.29 20.34 -0.49
N ARG A 135 14.32 20.67 -1.78
CA ARG A 135 13.48 21.73 -2.35
C ARG A 135 12.36 21.09 -3.17
N PRO A 136 11.07 21.33 -2.84
CA PRO A 136 10.04 21.30 -3.88
C PRO A 136 10.47 22.33 -4.92
N ILE A 137 10.69 21.92 -6.17
CA ILE A 137 11.08 22.91 -7.19
C ILE A 137 9.85 23.73 -7.57
N TYR A 138 9.86 25.00 -7.18
CA TYR A 138 8.93 26.00 -7.64
C TYR A 138 9.36 26.55 -9.01
N GLY A 139 8.49 26.46 -10.03
CA GLY A 139 8.62 27.24 -11.26
C GLY A 139 8.85 26.47 -12.56
N ARG A 140 9.09 27.24 -13.64
CA ARG A 140 8.96 26.91 -15.08
C ARG A 140 9.72 25.70 -15.65
N GLY A 141 10.43 24.92 -14.81
CA GLY A 141 11.29 23.81 -15.25
C GLY A 141 10.64 22.42 -15.26
N PHE A 142 9.47 22.22 -14.64
CA PHE A 142 8.95 20.87 -14.35
C PHE A 142 8.10 20.27 -15.49
N SER A 143 7.16 21.09 -15.95
CA SER A 143 6.38 21.00 -17.17
C SER A 143 5.58 22.30 -17.24
N SER A 144 5.12 22.72 -18.41
CA SER A 144 4.25 23.90 -18.51
C SER A 144 2.87 23.71 -17.86
N PHE A 145 2.63 22.59 -17.18
CA PHE A 145 1.35 22.16 -16.65
C PHE A 145 1.28 22.12 -15.12
N CYS A 146 2.38 22.31 -14.40
CA CYS A 146 2.41 22.30 -12.93
C CYS A 146 2.25 23.69 -12.27
N PHE A 147 2.02 24.76 -13.06
CA PHE A 147 2.01 26.14 -12.57
C PHE A 147 0.88 26.48 -11.60
N TRP A 148 -0.23 25.76 -11.69
CA TRP A 148 -1.45 26.06 -10.93
C TRP A 148 -1.62 25.14 -9.72
N GLU A 149 -0.76 24.15 -9.56
CA GLU A 149 -0.75 23.27 -8.40
C GLU A 149 -0.06 24.00 -7.25
N SER A 150 -0.82 24.35 -6.20
CA SER A 150 -0.27 24.99 -5.00
C SER A 150 -1.03 24.52 -3.76
N PRO A 151 -0.33 24.10 -2.69
CA PRO A 151 1.13 23.93 -2.61
C PRO A 151 1.60 22.72 -3.44
N ILE A 152 2.82 22.79 -3.98
CA ILE A 152 3.53 21.62 -4.53
C ILE A 152 4.27 20.96 -3.38
N PHE A 153 4.16 19.63 -3.32
CA PHE A 153 4.76 18.80 -2.29
C PHE A 153 5.88 17.95 -2.87
N ASP A 154 6.86 17.62 -2.04
CA ASP A 154 7.71 16.48 -2.37
C ASP A 154 6.91 15.17 -2.35
N SER A 155 7.46 14.14 -2.99
CA SER A 155 6.85 12.82 -3.16
C SER A 155 6.43 12.16 -1.84
N ALA A 156 7.23 12.29 -0.79
CA ALA A 156 6.89 11.72 0.51
C ALA A 156 5.74 12.51 1.16
N GLN A 157 5.79 13.84 1.15
CA GLN A 157 4.77 14.69 1.75
C GLN A 157 3.42 14.50 1.05
N TRP A 158 3.44 14.43 -0.28
CA TRP A 158 2.29 14.20 -1.14
C TRP A 158 1.56 12.89 -0.83
N THR A 159 2.30 11.79 -0.70
CA THR A 159 1.73 10.44 -0.59
C THR A 159 1.51 9.99 0.84
N LEU A 160 2.27 10.51 1.81
CA LEU A 160 2.01 10.24 3.22
C LEU A 160 0.82 11.05 3.75
N GLY A 161 0.49 12.19 3.14
CA GLY A 161 -0.63 13.06 3.57
C GLY A 161 -0.33 13.84 4.86
N THR A 162 0.95 14.00 5.18
CA THR A 162 1.43 14.62 6.42
C THR A 162 2.17 15.93 6.13
N LEU A 163 2.30 16.79 7.14
CA LEU A 163 3.28 17.88 7.14
C LEU A 163 4.64 17.32 7.60
N GLU A 164 5.73 17.75 6.96
CA GLU A 164 7.11 17.39 7.35
C GLU A 164 7.32 15.87 7.52
N PRO A 165 7.21 15.07 6.45
CA PRO A 165 7.15 13.60 6.52
C PRO A 165 8.34 12.91 7.20
N PHE A 166 9.48 13.62 7.35
CA PHE A 166 10.73 13.07 7.90
C PHE A 166 10.92 13.32 9.40
N VAL A 167 10.04 14.08 10.06
CA VAL A 167 10.08 14.22 11.53
C VAL A 167 9.61 12.94 12.21
N THR A 168 9.89 12.80 13.51
CA THR A 168 9.50 11.59 14.25
C THR A 168 7.99 11.37 14.20
N THR A 169 7.17 12.38 14.52
CA THR A 169 5.71 12.26 14.51
C THR A 169 5.10 13.26 13.53
N PRO A 170 5.02 12.94 12.22
CA PRO A 170 4.43 13.84 11.24
C PRO A 170 2.94 14.06 11.52
N SER A 171 2.49 15.31 11.44
CA SER A 171 1.08 15.67 11.63
C SER A 171 0.31 15.52 10.32
N GLU A 172 -0.98 15.17 10.37
CA GLU A 172 -1.84 15.14 9.17
C GLU A 172 -1.94 16.55 8.56
N TRP A 173 -1.81 16.67 7.25
CA TRP A 173 -2.14 17.91 6.55
C TRP A 173 -3.64 17.94 6.23
N ALA A 174 -4.43 18.56 7.12
CA ALA A 174 -5.90 18.55 7.02
C ALA A 174 -6.47 19.24 5.76
N LEU A 175 -5.69 20.13 5.12
CA LEU A 175 -6.08 20.83 3.89
C LEU A 175 -5.63 20.09 2.62
N ARG A 176 -5.18 18.84 2.75
CA ARG A 176 -4.68 18.07 1.62
C ARG A 176 -5.69 17.90 0.49
N ARG A 177 -5.16 18.00 -0.73
CA ARG A 177 -5.87 17.75 -1.99
C ARG A 177 -5.70 16.32 -2.47
N ASN A 178 -4.65 15.62 -2.01
CA ASN A 178 -4.49 14.20 -2.28
C ASN A 178 -5.45 13.41 -1.39
N HIS A 179 -6.34 12.62 -2.00
CA HIS A 179 -7.26 11.72 -1.30
C HIS A 179 -6.88 10.23 -1.44
N TYR A 180 -5.64 9.95 -1.85
CA TYR A 180 -5.08 8.61 -2.00
C TYR A 180 -3.72 8.50 -1.30
N THR A 181 -3.67 9.00 -0.07
CA THR A 181 -2.48 8.98 0.79
C THR A 181 -2.43 7.74 1.67
N VAL A 182 -1.34 7.55 2.41
CA VAL A 182 -1.27 6.55 3.50
C VAL A 182 -2.38 6.77 4.53
N LEU A 183 -2.72 8.02 4.84
CA LEU A 183 -3.79 8.33 5.78
C LEU A 183 -5.17 7.91 5.22
N ASP A 184 -5.39 8.06 3.92
CA ASP A 184 -6.62 7.59 3.26
C ASP A 184 -6.67 6.07 3.20
N ALA A 185 -5.55 5.41 2.87
CA ALA A 185 -5.46 3.96 2.90
C ALA A 185 -5.76 3.42 4.31
N ARG A 186 -5.24 4.06 5.37
CA ARG A 186 -5.51 3.72 6.77
C ARG A 186 -6.96 3.96 7.17
N GLU A 187 -7.55 5.05 6.71
CA GLU A 187 -8.95 5.35 6.98
C GLU A 187 -9.89 4.38 6.26
N ALA A 188 -9.62 4.04 5.00
CA ALA A 188 -10.36 3.04 4.26
C ALA A 188 -10.24 1.68 4.95
N MET A 189 -9.03 1.32 5.38
CA MET A 189 -8.78 0.08 6.10
C MET A 189 -9.56 0.05 7.42
N TRP A 190 -9.58 1.16 8.16
CA TRP A 190 -10.36 1.30 9.38
C TRP A 190 -11.85 1.10 9.09
N ARG A 191 -12.42 1.80 8.09
CA ARG A 191 -13.82 1.63 7.70
C ARG A 191 -14.16 0.21 7.25
N ALA A 192 -13.26 -0.48 6.56
CA ALA A 192 -13.45 -1.89 6.22
C ALA A 192 -13.49 -2.77 7.49
N LEU A 193 -12.60 -2.50 8.44
CA LEU A 193 -12.41 -3.22 9.69
C LEU A 193 -13.33 -2.81 10.83
N THR A 194 -14.09 -1.73 10.72
CA THR A 194 -14.97 -1.28 11.82
C THR A 194 -16.32 -0.79 11.36
N LEU A 195 -16.57 -0.55 10.07
CA LEU A 195 -17.76 0.16 9.58
C LEU A 195 -17.98 1.49 10.32
N THR A 196 -16.90 2.11 10.80
CA THR A 196 -16.92 3.44 11.41
C THR A 196 -15.84 4.31 10.79
N ASP A 197 -16.05 5.62 10.81
CA ASP A 197 -15.03 6.58 10.37
C ASP A 197 -13.97 6.85 11.47
N LYS A 198 -12.95 7.67 11.15
CA LYS A 198 -11.92 8.08 12.13
C LYS A 198 -12.43 8.77 13.40
N THR A 199 -13.67 9.24 13.41
CA THR A 199 -14.29 9.90 14.56
C THR A 199 -15.16 8.94 15.39
N GLY A 200 -15.30 7.68 14.96
CA GLY A 200 -16.09 6.66 15.64
C GLY A 200 -17.55 6.64 15.22
N ASN A 201 -17.97 7.44 14.24
CA ASN A 201 -19.34 7.40 13.73
C ASN A 201 -19.53 6.21 12.80
N ALA A 202 -20.66 5.53 12.90
CA ALA A 202 -21.05 4.48 11.96
C ALA A 202 -21.12 5.02 10.53
N ILE A 203 -20.63 4.24 9.56
CA ILE A 203 -20.75 4.60 8.15
C ILE A 203 -22.18 4.38 7.65
N ALA A 204 -22.64 5.24 6.75
CA ALA A 204 -23.93 5.07 6.10
C ALA A 204 -23.87 3.94 5.05
N ARG A 205 -24.94 3.15 4.95
CA ARG A 205 -25.12 2.14 3.89
C ARG A 205 -25.41 2.76 2.52
N GLN A 206 -25.99 3.95 2.51
CA GLN A 206 -26.22 4.71 1.30
C GLN A 206 -25.00 5.57 0.99
N VAL A 207 -24.43 5.39 -0.20
CA VAL A 207 -23.33 6.19 -0.73
C VAL A 207 -23.74 6.73 -2.10
N GLY A 208 -24.09 8.02 -2.15
CA GLY A 208 -24.67 8.63 -3.33
C GLY A 208 -25.99 7.92 -3.75
N PRO A 209 -26.13 7.48 -5.00
CA PRO A 209 -27.33 6.78 -5.47
C PRO A 209 -27.35 5.28 -5.11
N TYR A 210 -26.27 4.75 -4.54
CA TYR A 210 -26.13 3.32 -4.26
C TYR A 210 -26.47 3.01 -2.80
N ASN A 211 -27.09 1.85 -2.57
CA ASN A 211 -27.36 1.32 -1.24
C ASN A 211 -26.68 -0.04 -1.12
N PHE A 212 -25.77 -0.18 -0.16
CA PHE A 212 -24.89 -1.33 -0.01
C PHE A 212 -25.20 -2.11 1.26
N THR A 213 -24.96 -3.43 1.22
CA THR A 213 -24.85 -4.24 2.43
C THR A 213 -23.57 -3.89 3.21
N TYR A 214 -23.50 -4.22 4.50
CA TYR A 214 -22.27 -4.00 5.27
C TYR A 214 -21.08 -4.79 4.74
N GLU A 215 -21.33 -5.99 4.22
CA GLU A 215 -20.30 -6.79 3.58
C GLU A 215 -19.76 -6.11 2.31
N GLU A 216 -20.65 -5.58 1.45
CA GLU A 216 -20.24 -4.82 0.27
C GLU A 216 -19.43 -3.57 0.65
N LEU A 217 -19.89 -2.78 1.64
CA LEU A 217 -19.13 -1.64 2.14
C LEU A 217 -17.73 -2.07 2.58
N ARG A 218 -17.63 -3.15 3.37
CA ARG A 218 -16.33 -3.69 3.81
C ARG A 218 -15.44 -4.06 2.62
N ARG A 219 -15.97 -4.80 1.63
CA ARG A 219 -15.21 -5.20 0.44
C ARG A 219 -14.72 -4.00 -0.36
N TYR A 220 -15.57 -2.98 -0.55
CA TYR A 220 -15.21 -1.79 -1.32
C TYR A 220 -14.28 -0.84 -0.56
N TYR A 221 -14.35 -0.78 0.77
CA TYR A 221 -13.35 -0.09 1.58
C TYR A 221 -12.00 -0.81 1.56
N TRP A 222 -11.98 -2.14 1.52
CA TRP A 222 -10.73 -2.87 1.27
C TRP A 222 -10.16 -2.58 -0.12
N ALA A 223 -11.00 -2.56 -1.16
CA ALA A 223 -10.58 -2.13 -2.49
C ALA A 223 -9.99 -0.71 -2.46
N SER A 224 -10.61 0.23 -1.75
CA SER A 224 -10.07 1.58 -1.51
C SER A 224 -8.72 1.58 -0.81
N THR A 225 -8.51 0.72 0.19
CA THR A 225 -7.20 0.59 0.87
C THR A 225 -6.12 0.20 -0.13
N PHE A 226 -6.35 -0.86 -0.90
CA PHE A 226 -5.35 -1.34 -1.86
C PHE A 226 -5.15 -0.37 -3.02
N ARG A 227 -6.20 0.28 -3.50
CA ARG A 227 -6.10 1.37 -4.48
C ARG A 227 -5.22 2.48 -3.93
N ALA A 228 -5.54 3.06 -2.77
CA ALA A 228 -4.75 4.15 -2.21
C ALA A 228 -3.28 3.74 -1.96
N LEU A 229 -3.02 2.50 -1.53
CA LEU A 229 -1.65 1.98 -1.43
C LEU A 229 -0.93 1.91 -2.77
N GLY A 230 -1.63 1.58 -3.84
CA GLY A 230 -1.14 1.63 -5.22
C GLY A 230 -0.52 2.98 -5.59
N ASN A 231 -1.20 4.07 -5.23
CA ASN A 231 -0.70 5.43 -5.44
C ASN A 231 0.57 5.73 -4.66
N VAL A 232 0.63 5.24 -3.43
CA VAL A 232 1.79 5.43 -2.58
C VAL A 232 2.99 4.66 -3.14
N VAL A 233 2.80 3.41 -3.58
CA VAL A 233 3.90 2.62 -4.15
C VAL A 233 4.37 3.12 -5.50
N HIS A 234 3.51 3.74 -6.32
CA HIS A 234 3.91 4.47 -7.52
C HIS A 234 4.97 5.52 -7.20
N ALA A 235 4.69 6.37 -6.21
CA ALA A 235 5.60 7.45 -5.81
C ALA A 235 6.93 6.94 -5.23
N ILE A 236 6.93 5.75 -4.61
CA ILE A 236 8.16 5.06 -4.20
C ILE A 236 8.92 4.55 -5.43
N GLN A 237 8.23 3.95 -6.40
CA GLN A 237 8.85 3.44 -7.63
C GLN A 237 9.55 4.55 -8.41
N ASP A 238 9.00 5.76 -8.39
CA ASP A 238 9.62 6.96 -8.95
C ASP A 238 10.94 7.34 -8.27
N MET A 239 11.15 6.97 -7.01
CA MET A 239 12.46 7.15 -6.38
C MET A 239 13.51 6.23 -7.00
N GLY A 240 13.10 5.19 -7.73
CA GLY A 240 13.95 4.37 -8.60
C GLY A 240 14.25 5.03 -9.96
N GLN A 241 13.92 6.30 -10.16
CA GLN A 241 14.16 7.06 -11.39
C GLN A 241 15.10 8.25 -11.06
N PRO A 242 16.32 8.32 -11.62
CA PRO A 242 17.31 9.33 -11.20
C PRO A 242 16.95 10.80 -11.43
N GLN A 243 16.12 11.12 -12.42
CA GLN A 243 15.61 12.48 -12.67
C GLN A 243 14.58 12.89 -11.61
N HIS A 244 13.77 11.94 -11.12
CA HIS A 244 12.78 12.15 -10.07
C HIS A 244 13.41 12.50 -8.72
N VAL A 245 14.61 11.97 -8.48
CA VAL A 245 15.35 12.21 -7.24
C VAL A 245 16.36 13.35 -7.35
N ARG A 246 16.40 14.02 -8.50
CA ARG A 246 17.21 15.22 -8.77
C ARG A 246 16.35 16.42 -9.14
N ASN A 247 15.03 16.29 -8.97
CA ASN A 247 14.04 17.29 -9.37
C ASN A 247 14.18 17.76 -10.84
N GLU A 248 14.60 16.86 -11.73
CA GLU A 248 14.81 17.17 -13.13
C GLU A 248 13.55 16.85 -13.93
N GLY A 249 12.65 17.82 -14.00
CA GLY A 249 11.42 17.67 -14.75
C GLY A 249 11.68 17.49 -16.25
N HIS A 250 11.20 16.37 -16.77
CA HIS A 250 10.98 16.17 -18.19
C HIS A 250 9.48 16.20 -18.46
N GLY A 251 9.04 17.12 -19.32
CA GLY A 251 7.63 17.20 -19.73
C GLY A 251 7.17 15.94 -20.47
N LEU A 252 5.91 15.94 -20.93
CA LEU A 252 5.23 14.83 -21.62
C LEU A 252 6.00 14.24 -22.84
N MET A 253 6.99 14.97 -23.33
CA MET A 253 7.77 14.67 -24.54
C MET A 253 9.26 14.47 -24.24
N GLY A 254 9.71 14.38 -22.98
CA GLY A 254 11.14 14.46 -22.62
C GLY A 254 11.76 13.22 -21.95
N SER A 255 11.00 12.16 -21.70
CA SER A 255 11.45 11.04 -20.86
C SER A 255 11.98 9.82 -21.64
N GLY A 256 13.11 10.00 -22.33
CA GLY A 256 13.72 8.91 -23.11
C GLY A 256 13.99 7.62 -22.32
N TYR A 257 14.33 7.71 -21.02
CA TYR A 257 14.53 6.55 -20.15
C TYR A 257 13.21 5.86 -19.77
N GLU A 258 12.17 6.61 -19.42
CA GLU A 258 10.89 6.05 -18.97
C GLU A 258 10.18 5.32 -20.10
N LYS A 259 10.13 5.95 -21.30
CA LYS A 259 9.63 5.31 -22.52
C LYS A 259 10.41 4.06 -22.88
N TYR A 260 11.72 4.04 -22.64
CA TYR A 260 12.55 2.87 -22.87
C TYR A 260 12.20 1.72 -21.92
N VAL A 261 12.01 2.02 -20.63
CA VAL A 261 11.62 1.04 -19.62
C VAL A 261 10.20 0.54 -19.86
N ASP A 262 9.25 1.40 -20.25
CA ASP A 262 7.88 1.01 -20.62
C ASP A 262 7.84 0.03 -21.79
N ALA A 263 8.62 0.32 -22.83
CA ALA A 263 8.71 -0.57 -23.99
C ALA A 263 9.22 -1.96 -23.60
N ARG A 264 10.13 -2.06 -22.62
CA ARG A 264 10.59 -3.34 -22.07
C ARG A 264 9.54 -4.00 -21.18
N ALA A 265 8.83 -3.25 -20.35
CA ALA A 265 7.74 -3.76 -19.53
C ALA A 265 6.63 -4.40 -20.39
N ARG A 266 6.30 -3.74 -21.51
CA ARG A 266 5.29 -4.19 -22.48
C ARG A 266 5.82 -5.14 -23.55
N ARG A 267 7.12 -5.46 -23.53
CA ARG A 267 7.82 -6.31 -24.51
C ARG A 267 7.57 -5.88 -25.96
N LEU A 268 7.60 -4.58 -26.22
CA LEU A 268 7.43 -4.04 -27.57
C LEU A 268 8.61 -4.41 -28.45
N SER A 269 8.38 -4.53 -29.76
CA SER A 269 9.44 -4.75 -30.76
C SER A 269 10.19 -3.47 -31.14
N GLU A 270 9.60 -2.30 -30.84
CA GLU A 270 10.15 -0.99 -31.20
C GLU A 270 9.76 0.05 -30.16
N TYR A 271 10.61 1.06 -29.96
CA TYR A 271 10.23 2.26 -29.22
C TYR A 271 10.75 3.53 -29.91
N LYS A 272 9.97 4.61 -29.82
CA LYS A 272 10.26 5.91 -30.43
C LYS A 272 10.47 6.94 -29.34
N VAL A 273 11.50 7.77 -29.49
CA VAL A 273 11.68 8.98 -28.69
C VAL A 273 11.61 10.15 -29.66
N ASP A 274 10.57 10.96 -29.52
CA ASP A 274 10.41 12.26 -30.19
C ASP A 274 10.61 12.23 -31.72
N GLY A 275 9.93 11.30 -32.38
CA GLY A 275 9.95 11.19 -33.86
C GLY A 275 11.21 10.50 -34.42
N LEU A 276 12.25 10.30 -33.61
CA LEU A 276 13.34 9.38 -33.94
C LEU A 276 12.98 7.96 -33.46
N GLN A 277 12.88 7.04 -34.41
CA GLN A 277 12.81 5.61 -34.13
C GLN A 277 14.22 5.16 -33.72
N LEU A 278 14.47 5.09 -32.41
CA LEU A 278 15.84 4.94 -31.91
C LEU A 278 16.31 3.49 -31.90
N ILE A 279 15.43 2.49 -31.77
CA ILE A 279 15.82 1.08 -31.81
C ILE A 279 14.68 0.26 -32.44
N SER A 280 14.92 -0.27 -33.63
CA SER A 280 14.19 -1.42 -34.18
C SER A 280 15.07 -2.64 -33.93
N THR A 281 14.68 -3.50 -32.97
CA THR A 281 15.29 -4.82 -32.83
C THR A 281 14.61 -5.76 -33.81
N LYS A 282 15.36 -6.67 -34.46
CA LYS A 282 14.77 -7.85 -35.11
C LYS A 282 14.21 -8.77 -34.00
N GLY A 283 13.08 -8.41 -33.38
CA GLY A 283 12.47 -9.12 -32.25
C GLY A 283 11.94 -8.21 -31.13
N GLN A 284 11.29 -8.80 -30.12
CA GLN A 284 10.84 -8.08 -28.91
C GLN A 284 12.03 -7.60 -28.08
N LEU A 285 11.91 -6.42 -27.46
CA LEU A 285 12.88 -5.94 -26.49
C LEU A 285 12.96 -6.92 -25.29
N PRO A 286 14.15 -7.13 -24.70
CA PRO A 286 14.28 -7.93 -23.49
C PRO A 286 13.42 -7.37 -22.36
N GLY A 287 12.69 -8.25 -21.68
CA GLY A 287 11.88 -7.89 -20.52
C GLY A 287 12.70 -7.24 -19.39
N LEU A 288 12.00 -6.60 -18.47
CA LEU A 288 12.59 -6.10 -17.24
C LEU A 288 12.88 -7.25 -16.28
N VAL A 289 13.94 -7.11 -15.47
CA VAL A 289 14.23 -8.01 -14.35
C VAL A 289 13.55 -7.41 -13.13
N TYR A 290 12.44 -8.01 -12.69
CA TYR A 290 11.66 -7.51 -11.55
C TYR A 290 12.15 -8.04 -10.20
N ASP A 291 12.73 -9.24 -10.19
CA ASP A 291 13.35 -9.82 -9.00
C ASP A 291 14.68 -10.48 -9.40
N ASN A 292 15.74 -10.10 -8.70
CA ASN A 292 17.08 -10.65 -8.80
C ASN A 292 17.59 -11.13 -7.43
N GLY A 293 16.69 -11.30 -6.45
CA GLY A 293 17.03 -11.63 -5.08
C GLY A 293 17.38 -10.43 -4.20
N TYR A 294 17.23 -9.18 -4.69
CA TYR A 294 17.47 -7.99 -3.86
C TYR A 294 16.59 -8.03 -2.59
N PRO A 295 17.14 -7.88 -1.39
CA PRO A 295 16.37 -8.03 -0.16
C PRO A 295 15.28 -6.96 -0.02
N ILE A 296 14.16 -7.30 0.62
CA ILE A 296 13.08 -6.37 0.93
C ILE A 296 13.53 -5.45 2.08
N PRO A 297 13.69 -4.13 1.88
CA PRO A 297 14.08 -3.22 2.94
C PRO A 297 13.01 -3.13 4.03
N ARG A 298 13.46 -3.04 5.27
CA ARG A 298 12.59 -2.94 6.44
C ARG A 298 12.94 -1.69 7.22
N PHE A 299 12.12 -0.66 7.05
CA PHE A 299 12.27 0.57 7.80
C PHE A 299 11.25 0.68 8.91
N THR A 300 11.49 1.65 9.78
CA THR A 300 10.65 1.92 10.94
C THR A 300 9.79 3.17 10.78
N ARG A 301 9.98 3.95 9.71
CA ARG A 301 9.12 5.07 9.32
C ARG A 301 8.73 4.92 7.86
N TYR A 302 7.58 5.44 7.48
CA TYR A 302 7.17 5.42 6.07
C TYR A 302 8.10 6.24 5.18
N SER A 303 8.55 7.41 5.65
CA SER A 303 9.40 8.32 4.88
C SER A 303 10.80 7.76 4.60
N ASP A 304 11.27 6.82 5.43
CA ASP A 304 12.56 6.14 5.22
C ASP A 304 12.61 5.31 3.92
N TYR A 305 11.46 4.89 3.39
CA TYR A 305 11.39 4.23 2.07
C TYR A 305 11.77 5.17 0.92
N TRP A 306 11.60 6.49 1.10
CA TRP A 306 12.10 7.51 0.17
C TRP A 306 13.55 7.82 0.50
N SER A 307 13.82 8.30 1.71
CA SER A 307 15.14 8.74 2.13
C SER A 307 15.32 8.54 3.62
N THR A 308 16.43 7.92 4.00
CA THR A 308 16.87 7.87 5.41
C THR A 308 17.86 9.00 5.71
N ARG A 309 18.28 9.76 4.70
CA ARG A 309 19.15 10.93 4.88
C ARG A 309 18.43 12.11 5.56
N LEU A 310 17.11 12.13 5.47
CA LEU A 310 16.27 13.24 5.92
C LEU A 310 15.72 13.01 7.33
N GLY A 311 15.57 14.10 8.11
CA GLY A 311 14.97 14.09 9.45
C GLY A 311 15.94 13.93 10.63
N PRO A 312 15.44 13.94 11.88
CA PRO A 312 16.23 14.09 13.11
C PRO A 312 17.06 12.87 13.53
N ASN A 313 17.07 11.80 12.75
CA ASN A 313 17.88 10.59 12.97
C ASN A 313 18.32 10.04 11.62
N SER A 314 18.95 10.89 10.81
CA SER A 314 19.41 10.48 9.49
C SER A 314 20.36 9.29 9.59
N ASP A 315 20.10 8.26 8.79
CA ASP A 315 20.96 7.10 8.69
C ASP A 315 22.15 7.48 7.80
N PRO A 316 23.40 7.39 8.29
CA PRO A 316 24.58 7.74 7.52
C PRO A 316 24.80 6.83 6.30
N ARG A 317 24.12 5.69 6.22
CA ARG A 317 24.09 4.80 5.05
C ARG A 317 23.28 5.36 3.89
N TYR A 318 22.41 6.35 4.14
CA TYR A 318 21.49 6.91 3.13
C TYR A 318 20.77 5.78 2.37
N ALA A 319 20.09 4.94 3.13
CA ALA A 319 19.51 3.69 2.71
C ALA A 319 18.14 3.84 2.04
N GLY A 320 17.60 5.05 1.84
CA GLY A 320 16.35 5.21 1.10
C GLY A 320 16.54 5.03 -0.41
N LEU A 321 15.46 4.72 -1.14
CA LEU A 321 15.56 4.49 -2.58
C LEU A 321 15.96 5.77 -3.33
N ALA A 322 15.49 6.93 -2.87
CA ALA A 322 15.86 8.23 -3.45
C ALA A 322 17.34 8.51 -3.24
N ASP A 323 17.85 8.19 -2.05
CA ASP A 323 19.26 8.32 -1.72
C ASP A 323 20.12 7.46 -2.67
N TYR A 324 19.70 6.21 -2.94
CA TYR A 324 20.43 5.28 -3.80
C TYR A 324 20.47 5.75 -5.25
N SER A 325 19.30 6.09 -5.80
CA SER A 325 19.19 6.58 -7.17
C SER A 325 19.93 7.90 -7.38
N ASN A 326 19.83 8.83 -6.42
CA ASN A 326 20.45 10.16 -6.53
C ASN A 326 21.98 10.06 -6.53
N ARG A 327 22.56 9.28 -5.60
CA ARG A 327 24.02 9.13 -5.48
C ARG A 327 24.62 8.20 -6.55
N GLY A 328 23.82 7.27 -7.07
CA GLY A 328 24.28 6.18 -7.90
C GLY A 328 24.35 6.49 -9.38
N PHE A 329 23.51 7.39 -9.91
CA PHE A 329 23.36 7.52 -11.35
C PHE A 329 23.35 8.98 -11.81
N PHE A 330 24.07 9.26 -12.90
CA PHE A 330 23.94 10.53 -13.62
C PHE A 330 22.59 10.65 -14.31
N THR A 331 22.21 11.85 -14.69
CA THR A 331 21.07 12.09 -15.57
C THR A 331 21.54 12.77 -16.86
N ILE A 332 20.61 13.05 -17.77
CA ILE A 332 20.96 13.81 -18.97
C ILE A 332 21.36 15.25 -18.60
N ASP A 333 20.74 15.84 -17.58
CA ASP A 333 20.96 17.25 -17.19
C ASP A 333 22.02 17.41 -16.10
N SER A 334 22.11 16.46 -15.15
CA SER A 334 23.18 16.38 -14.15
C SER A 334 24.13 15.22 -14.46
N ASN A 335 24.97 15.43 -15.46
CA ASN A 335 26.02 14.50 -15.88
C ASN A 335 27.43 15.06 -15.55
N ILE A 336 28.49 14.41 -16.04
CA ILE A 336 29.88 14.84 -15.94
C ILE A 336 30.04 16.34 -16.22
N GLY A 337 30.77 17.02 -15.33
CA GLY A 337 30.97 18.46 -15.33
C GLY A 337 29.91 19.26 -14.58
N ASN A 338 28.77 18.66 -14.20
CA ASN A 338 27.74 19.30 -13.38
C ASN A 338 28.01 19.07 -11.88
N THR A 339 28.22 20.14 -11.12
CA THR A 339 28.57 20.08 -9.69
C THR A 339 27.37 20.27 -8.75
N ALA A 340 26.14 20.28 -9.25
CA ALA A 340 24.93 20.43 -8.42
C ALA A 340 24.75 19.26 -7.44
N TYR A 341 25.24 18.07 -7.82
CA TYR A 341 25.23 16.88 -6.99
C TYR A 341 26.68 16.41 -6.72
N PRO A 342 27.03 16.07 -5.48
CA PRO A 342 28.37 15.61 -5.14
C PRO A 342 28.67 14.19 -5.69
N MET A 343 27.62 13.38 -5.88
CA MET A 343 27.72 12.00 -6.35
C MET A 343 26.68 11.73 -7.46
N PRO A 344 27.00 10.88 -8.46
CA PRO A 344 28.34 10.36 -8.73
C PRO A 344 29.32 11.51 -9.05
N SER A 345 30.62 11.30 -8.79
CA SER A 345 31.63 12.35 -8.93
C SER A 345 31.57 13.02 -10.32
N PRO A 346 31.45 14.34 -10.43
CA PRO A 346 31.30 14.98 -11.74
C PRO A 346 32.60 14.98 -12.58
N SER A 347 33.72 14.47 -12.05
CA SER A 347 34.99 14.40 -12.78
C SER A 347 35.11 13.13 -13.60
N ALA A 348 35.27 13.28 -14.92
CA ALA A 348 35.49 12.17 -15.85
C ALA A 348 36.78 11.37 -15.58
N SER A 349 37.74 11.95 -14.85
CA SER A 349 38.99 11.28 -14.47
C SER A 349 38.76 10.18 -13.43
N ASN A 350 37.62 10.20 -12.73
CA ASN A 350 37.32 9.27 -11.65
C ASN A 350 36.66 7.97 -12.14
N TYR A 351 36.54 7.80 -13.45
CA TYR A 351 35.89 6.65 -14.08
C TYR A 351 36.84 5.91 -15.00
N GLY A 352 36.77 4.58 -14.97
CA GLY A 352 37.39 3.72 -15.97
C GLY A 352 36.73 3.91 -17.33
N ARG A 353 37.43 3.56 -18.41
CA ARG A 353 36.90 3.67 -19.79
C ARG A 353 36.85 2.30 -20.45
N ILE A 354 35.71 1.97 -21.03
CA ILE A 354 35.56 0.82 -21.91
C ILE A 354 35.07 1.31 -23.26
N ARG A 355 35.78 0.94 -24.32
CA ARG A 355 35.33 1.16 -25.71
C ARG A 355 34.51 -0.05 -26.14
N ALA A 356 33.31 0.18 -26.67
CA ALA A 356 32.54 -0.88 -27.30
C ALA A 356 32.17 -0.47 -28.72
N ASP A 357 32.39 -1.40 -29.65
CA ASP A 357 32.08 -1.20 -31.06
C ASP A 357 30.63 -1.57 -31.31
N SER A 358 29.86 -0.64 -31.89
CA SER A 358 28.58 -0.99 -32.50
C SER A 358 28.86 -1.55 -33.89
N GLY A 359 28.38 -2.77 -34.14
CA GLY A 359 28.67 -3.52 -35.37
C GLY A 359 28.29 -2.80 -36.68
N PHE A 360 28.63 -3.44 -37.80
CA PHE A 360 28.43 -3.10 -39.22
C PHE A 360 28.90 -1.70 -39.73
N PHE A 361 28.88 -0.63 -38.93
CA PHE A 361 29.30 0.72 -39.34
C PHE A 361 30.60 1.22 -38.68
N GLY A 362 31.23 0.41 -37.81
CA GLY A 362 32.51 0.76 -37.18
C GLY A 362 32.44 1.95 -36.21
N ILE A 363 31.25 2.33 -35.76
CA ILE A 363 31.07 3.40 -34.77
C ILE A 363 31.31 2.79 -33.39
N SER A 364 32.35 3.26 -32.71
CA SER A 364 32.66 2.87 -31.33
C SER A 364 32.18 3.94 -30.35
N ALA A 365 31.55 3.53 -29.26
CA ALA A 365 31.24 4.41 -28.13
C ALA A 365 32.19 4.12 -26.96
N THR A 366 32.65 5.17 -26.28
CA THR A 366 33.41 5.04 -25.03
C THR A 366 32.47 5.24 -23.86
N TYR A 367 32.46 4.27 -22.94
CA TYR A 367 31.65 4.27 -21.73
C TYR A 367 32.52 4.59 -20.52
N LEU A 368 32.06 5.53 -19.70
CA LEU A 368 32.62 5.75 -18.37
C LEU A 368 32.06 4.71 -17.42
N MET A 369 32.93 3.87 -16.88
CA MET A 369 32.60 2.82 -15.94
C MET A 369 32.85 3.29 -14.52
N GLY A 370 31.87 3.08 -13.65
CA GLY A 370 31.94 3.43 -12.25
C GLY A 370 31.13 2.47 -11.41
N SER A 371 31.28 2.61 -10.10
CA SER A 371 30.64 1.72 -9.15
C SER A 371 29.52 2.44 -8.41
N VAL A 372 28.40 1.73 -8.23
CA VAL A 372 27.22 2.20 -7.49
C VAL A 372 27.16 1.45 -6.16
N PRO A 373 27.54 2.10 -5.05
CA PRO A 373 27.49 1.48 -3.74
C PRO A 373 26.04 1.34 -3.25
N ASP A 374 25.73 0.18 -2.69
CA ASP A 374 24.47 -0.11 -2.02
C ASP A 374 24.73 -0.44 -0.55
N ASP A 375 24.53 0.56 0.31
CA ASP A 375 24.84 0.45 1.74
C ASP A 375 23.85 -0.43 2.52
N LEU A 376 22.70 -0.76 1.92
CA LEU A 376 21.83 -1.81 2.48
C LEU A 376 22.55 -3.13 2.29
N THR A 377 22.86 -3.52 1.06
CA THR A 377 23.40 -4.87 0.78
C THR A 377 24.91 -5.00 0.97
N ASN A 378 25.62 -3.90 1.19
CA ASN A 378 27.08 -3.80 1.17
C ASN A 378 27.70 -4.32 -0.14
N PHE A 379 26.95 -4.23 -1.25
CA PHE A 379 27.42 -4.55 -2.59
C PHE A 379 27.87 -3.30 -3.35
N LEU A 380 28.75 -3.53 -4.32
CA LEU A 380 29.31 -2.52 -5.18
C LEU A 380 29.16 -2.95 -6.65
N ASP A 381 28.11 -2.47 -7.30
CA ASP A 381 27.80 -2.84 -8.68
C ASP A 381 28.59 -1.94 -9.66
N THR A 382 29.35 -2.53 -10.57
CA THR A 382 30.05 -1.78 -11.62
C THR A 382 29.17 -1.64 -12.85
N VAL A 383 28.91 -0.40 -13.27
CA VAL A 383 28.00 -0.05 -14.36
C VAL A 383 28.59 0.98 -15.30
N SER A 384 28.01 1.09 -16.49
CA SER A 384 28.27 2.22 -17.38
C SER A 384 27.52 3.46 -16.89
N MET A 385 28.25 4.39 -16.30
CA MET A 385 27.72 5.61 -15.67
C MET A 385 27.29 6.66 -16.70
N SER A 386 28.10 6.83 -17.74
CA SER A 386 27.89 7.82 -18.81
C SER A 386 28.55 7.36 -20.10
N THR A 387 28.17 7.96 -21.23
CA THR A 387 28.75 7.71 -22.55
C THR A 387 29.42 8.98 -23.06
N GLU A 388 30.68 8.88 -23.51
CA GLU A 388 31.34 9.97 -24.24
C GLU A 388 30.64 10.18 -25.59
N GLY A 389 30.25 11.40 -25.88
CA GLY A 389 29.54 11.74 -27.12
C GLY A 389 30.40 11.41 -28.35
N VAL A 390 29.87 10.64 -29.28
CA VAL A 390 30.59 10.22 -30.51
C VAL A 390 30.98 11.38 -31.43
N PHE A 391 30.42 12.58 -31.22
CA PHE A 391 30.75 13.82 -31.93
C PHE A 391 31.73 14.73 -31.16
N ALA A 392 32.20 14.32 -29.97
CA ALA A 392 33.02 15.15 -29.08
C ALA A 392 34.40 15.56 -29.67
N GLY A 393 34.76 15.08 -30.87
CA GLY A 393 35.93 15.52 -31.64
C GLY A 393 35.67 15.77 -33.13
N LEU A 394 34.44 15.63 -33.63
CA LEU A 394 34.16 15.73 -35.08
C LEU A 394 33.97 17.18 -35.56
N VAL A 395 33.72 18.13 -34.65
CA VAL A 395 33.46 19.54 -34.98
C VAL A 395 34.30 20.45 -34.08
N GLY A 396 35.60 20.54 -34.37
CA GLY A 396 36.55 21.36 -33.59
C GLY A 396 36.31 22.88 -33.62
N SER A 397 35.33 23.37 -34.39
CA SER A 397 35.12 24.80 -34.67
C SER A 397 33.77 25.38 -34.22
N LEU A 398 32.86 24.59 -33.60
CA LEU A 398 31.59 25.11 -33.07
C LEU A 398 31.52 24.94 -31.55
N PRO A 399 31.69 26.03 -30.77
CA PRO A 399 31.70 25.99 -29.30
C PRO A 399 30.37 25.60 -28.63
N SER A 400 29.27 25.41 -29.36
CA SER A 400 27.91 25.44 -28.81
C SER A 400 27.09 24.14 -28.91
N LEU A 401 27.62 23.04 -29.49
CA LEU A 401 26.92 21.73 -29.51
C LEU A 401 27.39 20.76 -28.38
N ARG A 402 27.95 21.32 -27.31
CA ARG A 402 28.75 20.63 -26.27
C ARG A 402 27.93 19.81 -25.26
N ARG A 403 27.35 18.67 -25.65
CA ARG A 403 27.21 17.56 -24.70
C ARG A 403 28.33 16.55 -24.97
N GLN A 404 29.48 16.77 -24.30
CA GLN A 404 30.61 15.84 -24.32
C GLN A 404 30.24 14.46 -23.73
N TYR A 405 29.20 14.43 -22.90
CA TYR A 405 28.70 13.22 -22.25
C TYR A 405 27.17 13.14 -22.40
N THR A 406 26.67 11.92 -22.60
CA THR A 406 25.25 11.61 -22.77
C THR A 406 24.93 10.25 -22.16
N LEU A 407 23.66 9.86 -22.16
CA LEU A 407 23.22 8.52 -21.79
C LEU A 407 22.76 7.76 -23.04
N SER A 408 23.15 6.49 -23.12
CA SER A 408 22.80 5.58 -24.20
C SER A 408 22.07 4.34 -23.65
N LYS A 409 21.61 3.47 -24.56
CA LYS A 409 20.93 2.22 -24.20
C LYS A 409 21.69 1.40 -23.14
N ARG A 410 23.03 1.29 -23.27
CA ARG A 410 23.84 0.52 -22.30
C ARG A 410 23.76 1.11 -20.89
N ASN A 411 23.80 2.44 -20.76
CA ASN A 411 23.65 3.10 -19.46
C ASN A 411 22.25 2.84 -18.88
N TYR A 412 21.22 2.85 -19.74
CA TYR A 412 19.84 2.56 -19.33
C TYR A 412 19.61 1.08 -18.97
N ASP A 413 20.26 0.14 -19.65
CA ASP A 413 20.23 -1.28 -19.32
C ASP A 413 20.81 -1.52 -17.92
N ASP A 414 22.02 -1.03 -17.67
CA ASP A 414 22.71 -1.19 -16.39
C ASP A 414 21.89 -0.55 -15.26
N ARG A 415 21.35 0.64 -15.50
CA ARG A 415 20.46 1.33 -14.55
C ARG A 415 19.21 0.51 -14.27
N ALA A 416 18.49 0.06 -15.29
CA ALA A 416 17.24 -0.67 -15.11
C ALA A 416 17.46 -1.98 -14.35
N ASN A 417 18.58 -2.68 -14.62
CA ASN A 417 18.94 -3.92 -13.92
C ASN A 417 19.19 -3.71 -12.41
N LEU A 418 19.57 -2.51 -11.99
CA LEU A 418 19.75 -2.18 -10.57
C LEU A 418 18.50 -1.55 -9.95
N LEU A 419 17.85 -0.62 -10.63
CA LEU A 419 16.76 0.18 -10.06
C LEU A 419 15.41 -0.53 -10.07
N ILE A 420 15.12 -1.38 -11.07
CA ILE A 420 13.82 -2.06 -11.16
C ILE A 420 13.61 -3.07 -10.02
N PRO A 421 14.54 -4.01 -9.74
CA PRO A 421 14.39 -4.93 -8.60
C PRO A 421 14.32 -4.22 -7.25
N ARG A 422 15.00 -3.08 -7.12
CA ARG A 422 14.96 -2.24 -5.91
C ARG A 422 13.60 -1.54 -5.77
N ALA A 423 13.09 -0.91 -6.82
CA ALA A 423 11.75 -0.33 -6.80
C ALA A 423 10.69 -1.36 -6.37
N VAL A 424 10.75 -2.57 -6.92
CA VAL A 424 9.91 -3.71 -6.52
C VAL A 424 10.08 -4.04 -5.02
N ALA A 425 11.33 -4.19 -4.55
CA ALA A 425 11.61 -4.56 -3.16
C ALA A 425 11.16 -3.49 -2.15
N TYR A 426 11.38 -2.20 -2.45
CA TYR A 426 10.96 -1.09 -1.58
C TYR A 426 9.43 -0.97 -1.55
N SER A 427 8.74 -1.13 -2.69
CA SER A 427 7.27 -1.21 -2.72
C SER A 427 6.74 -2.38 -1.87
N ALA A 428 7.35 -3.57 -1.98
CA ALA A 428 6.97 -4.73 -1.19
C ALA A 428 7.17 -4.48 0.31
N GLY A 429 8.33 -3.93 0.69
CA GLY A 429 8.64 -3.59 2.07
C GLY A 429 7.69 -2.55 2.65
N PHE A 430 7.27 -1.56 1.84
CA PHE A 430 6.29 -0.57 2.24
C PHE A 430 4.91 -1.18 2.51
N ILE A 431 4.45 -2.06 1.62
CA ILE A 431 3.18 -2.78 1.78
C ILE A 431 3.23 -3.65 3.05
N ASP A 432 4.30 -4.41 3.26
CA ASP A 432 4.50 -5.22 4.46
C ASP A 432 4.51 -4.34 5.73
N TYR A 433 5.19 -3.19 5.68
CA TYR A 433 5.20 -2.23 6.77
C TYR A 433 3.79 -1.67 7.03
N PHE A 434 2.98 -1.41 6.00
CA PHE A 434 1.59 -1.02 6.19
C PHE A 434 0.78 -2.12 6.91
N PHE A 435 0.96 -3.39 6.58
CA PHE A 435 0.20 -4.47 7.22
C PHE A 435 0.83 -5.08 8.48
N ARG A 436 2.00 -4.59 8.93
CA ARG A 436 2.83 -5.16 10.01
C ARG A 436 2.18 -5.44 11.36
N GLY A 437 1.09 -4.76 11.70
CA GLY A 437 0.51 -4.83 13.03
C GLY A 437 -0.15 -6.18 13.31
N THR A 438 0.24 -6.83 14.42
CA THR A 438 -0.32 -8.10 14.89
C THR A 438 -0.80 -8.00 16.34
N MET A 439 -1.84 -8.74 16.71
CA MET A 439 -2.45 -8.68 18.05
C MET A 439 -3.04 -10.02 18.47
N GLN A 440 -2.40 -10.75 19.36
CA GLN A 440 -2.95 -12.01 19.87
C GLN A 440 -4.31 -11.82 20.56
N VAL A 441 -5.26 -12.70 20.24
CA VAL A 441 -6.53 -12.90 20.96
C VAL A 441 -6.41 -14.17 21.79
N SER A 442 -6.96 -14.16 23.00
CA SER A 442 -6.98 -15.32 23.89
C SER A 442 -8.21 -15.29 24.81
N LEU A 443 -8.58 -16.45 25.35
CA LEU A 443 -9.73 -16.58 26.25
C LEU A 443 -9.46 -15.90 27.60
N PRO A 444 -10.53 -15.44 28.27
CA PRO A 444 -10.46 -15.05 29.67
C PRO A 444 -10.00 -16.18 30.60
N ALA A 445 -9.56 -15.81 31.81
CA ALA A 445 -9.03 -16.78 32.78
C ALA A 445 -10.08 -17.81 33.26
N ASP A 446 -11.36 -17.43 33.27
CA ASP A 446 -12.48 -18.29 33.63
C ASP A 446 -13.05 -19.08 32.44
N GLY A 447 -12.51 -18.87 31.23
CA GLY A 447 -12.97 -19.51 30.00
C GLY A 447 -14.33 -19.02 29.48
N VAL A 448 -15.02 -18.12 30.20
CA VAL A 448 -16.33 -17.59 29.82
C VAL A 448 -16.16 -16.28 29.08
N TYR A 449 -16.48 -16.27 27.79
CA TYR A 449 -16.33 -15.10 26.93
C TYR A 449 -17.65 -14.41 26.58
N ALA A 450 -18.82 -15.03 26.79
CA ALA A 450 -20.13 -14.40 26.60
C ALA A 450 -21.19 -15.12 27.45
N ILE A 451 -22.21 -14.38 27.90
CA ILE A 451 -23.39 -14.91 28.61
C ILE A 451 -24.62 -14.25 28.00
N ALA A 452 -25.65 -15.04 27.74
CA ALA A 452 -26.97 -14.55 27.32
C ALA A 452 -28.03 -15.12 28.26
N ASP A 453 -29.03 -14.30 28.61
CA ASP A 453 -30.21 -14.76 29.34
C ASP A 453 -31.17 -15.42 28.35
N HIS A 454 -31.27 -16.74 28.43
CA HIS A 454 -32.13 -17.51 27.54
C HIS A 454 -33.63 -17.23 27.75
N ALA A 455 -34.04 -16.72 28.91
CA ALA A 455 -35.44 -16.32 29.16
C ALA A 455 -35.84 -15.10 28.31
N GLN A 456 -34.87 -14.35 27.80
CA GLN A 456 -35.06 -13.20 26.93
C GLN A 456 -34.84 -13.54 25.45
N PHE A 457 -34.51 -14.81 25.14
CA PHE A 457 -34.31 -15.24 23.76
C PHE A 457 -35.63 -15.31 22.99
N ASN A 458 -35.63 -14.73 21.80
CA ASN A 458 -36.73 -14.84 20.84
C ASN A 458 -36.14 -14.93 19.44
N ALA A 459 -36.25 -16.10 18.81
CA ALA A 459 -35.69 -16.36 17.48
C ALA A 459 -36.12 -15.38 16.38
N GLY A 460 -37.24 -14.66 16.56
CA GLY A 460 -37.70 -13.59 15.65
C GLY A 460 -37.23 -12.18 16.01
N ASN A 461 -36.49 -12.00 17.11
CA ASN A 461 -36.02 -10.70 17.59
C ASN A 461 -34.48 -10.60 17.50
N PRO A 462 -33.93 -9.74 16.62
CA PRO A 462 -32.49 -9.52 16.49
C PRO A 462 -31.85 -8.89 17.74
N ALA A 463 -32.65 -8.38 18.70
CA ALA A 463 -32.15 -7.94 19.99
C ALA A 463 -31.88 -9.09 20.99
N SER A 464 -32.17 -10.34 20.61
CA SER A 464 -32.04 -11.49 21.50
C SER A 464 -30.78 -12.30 21.20
N GLY A 465 -29.81 -12.25 22.12
CA GLY A 465 -28.52 -12.91 21.94
C GLY A 465 -27.41 -12.35 22.84
N PHE A 466 -26.15 -12.55 22.46
CA PHE A 466 -25.02 -12.03 23.23
C PHE A 466 -24.83 -10.53 22.94
N THR A 467 -25.02 -9.69 23.95
CA THR A 467 -24.76 -8.23 23.86
C THR A 467 -23.40 -7.85 24.42
N LYS A 468 -22.72 -8.79 25.11
CA LYS A 468 -21.39 -8.59 25.68
C LYS A 468 -20.46 -9.75 25.38
N ILE A 469 -19.23 -9.43 24.98
CA ILE A 469 -18.13 -10.37 24.85
C ILE A 469 -16.96 -9.93 25.74
N LYS A 470 -16.25 -10.90 26.31
CA LYS A 470 -15.06 -10.71 27.14
C LYS A 470 -13.89 -11.52 26.57
N LEU A 471 -12.77 -10.88 26.27
CA LEU A 471 -11.59 -11.52 25.67
C LEU A 471 -10.29 -10.88 26.18
N LYS A 472 -9.18 -11.62 26.07
CA LYS A 472 -7.84 -11.09 26.33
C LYS A 472 -7.11 -10.72 25.05
N LEU A 473 -6.53 -9.52 24.99
CA LEU A 473 -5.70 -9.06 23.87
C LEU A 473 -4.26 -8.77 24.30
N ALA A 474 -3.31 -9.12 23.44
CA ALA A 474 -1.93 -8.63 23.52
C ALA A 474 -1.46 -8.10 22.17
N ASN A 475 -0.83 -6.92 22.16
CA ASN A 475 -0.13 -6.46 20.97
C ASN A 475 1.15 -7.28 20.77
N THR A 476 1.15 -8.13 19.74
CA THR A 476 2.28 -9.01 19.42
C THR A 476 3.08 -8.52 18.23
N THR A 477 2.86 -7.27 17.80
CA THR A 477 3.54 -6.67 16.65
C THR A 477 5.05 -6.82 16.85
N ARG A 478 5.63 -7.80 16.14
CA ARG A 478 7.06 -8.04 16.22
C ARG A 478 7.75 -6.86 15.56
N HIS A 479 8.41 -6.05 16.36
CA HIS A 479 9.48 -5.20 15.88
C HIS A 479 10.62 -6.14 15.51
N ARG A 480 10.68 -6.60 14.25
CA ARG A 480 11.77 -7.47 13.80
C ARG A 480 13.06 -6.65 13.83
N VAL A 481 13.76 -6.71 14.94
CA VAL A 481 15.20 -6.46 14.99
C VAL A 481 15.87 -7.76 14.55
N GLY A 482 16.65 -7.73 13.47
CA GLY A 482 17.60 -8.81 13.19
C GLY A 482 17.37 -9.71 11.97
N ASP A 483 16.72 -9.25 10.89
CA ASP A 483 16.75 -9.97 9.60
C ASP A 483 17.48 -9.12 8.55
N GLY A 484 18.80 -9.01 8.67
CA GLY A 484 19.68 -8.34 7.70
C GLY A 484 19.62 -6.81 7.73
N PHE A 485 20.79 -6.19 7.95
CA PHE A 485 21.09 -4.76 7.83
C PHE A 485 20.88 -3.89 9.07
N GLY A 486 21.90 -3.92 9.94
CA GLY A 486 22.15 -2.90 10.96
C GLY A 486 21.42 -3.16 12.27
N ALA A 487 22.11 -3.83 13.19
CA ALA A 487 21.74 -3.82 14.59
C ALA A 487 21.75 -2.37 15.10
N GLY A 488 20.68 -1.97 15.80
CA GLY A 488 20.73 -0.83 16.72
C GLY A 488 19.95 0.41 16.32
N HIS A 489 18.63 0.30 16.13
CA HIS A 489 17.73 1.44 16.40
C HIS A 489 16.46 0.93 17.08
N ASP A 490 16.57 0.73 18.39
CA ASP A 490 15.42 0.48 19.26
C ASP A 490 14.44 1.64 19.17
N TRP A 491 13.24 1.32 18.71
CA TRP A 491 12.12 2.26 18.69
C TRP A 491 11.56 2.41 20.09
N ARG A 492 11.71 3.61 20.66
CA ARG A 492 10.96 4.02 21.84
C ARG A 492 9.53 4.41 21.42
N PRO A 493 8.48 3.96 22.13
CA PRO A 493 7.16 4.52 21.92
C PRO A 493 7.22 6.03 22.17
N ALA A 494 6.68 6.84 21.24
CA ALA A 494 6.44 8.25 21.51
C ALA A 494 5.44 8.30 22.67
N GLY A 495 5.94 8.66 23.85
CA GLY A 495 5.10 9.13 24.94
C GLY A 495 4.31 10.33 24.45
N GLY A 496 2.99 10.18 24.39
CA GLY A 496 2.09 11.23 23.92
C GLY A 496 0.66 10.73 23.97
N GLY A 497 -0.06 11.18 25.00
CA GLY A 497 -1.46 10.86 25.25
C GLY A 497 -2.32 11.10 24.02
N GLY A 498 -2.94 10.03 23.55
CA GLY A 498 -4.00 10.06 22.56
C GLY A 498 -4.88 8.86 22.81
N GLU A 499 -6.10 9.14 23.25
CA GLU A 499 -7.17 8.16 23.40
C GLU A 499 -7.57 7.66 22.02
N VAL A 500 -7.56 6.34 21.85
CA VAL A 500 -8.22 5.71 20.72
C VAL A 500 -8.79 4.40 21.23
N PRO A 501 -10.12 4.22 21.22
CA PRO A 501 -10.72 2.99 21.67
C PRO A 501 -10.41 1.88 20.65
N PRO A 502 -9.99 0.67 21.07
CA PRO A 502 -10.05 -0.50 20.21
C PRO A 502 -11.51 -0.68 19.76
N GLN A 503 -11.73 -1.12 18.53
CA GLN A 503 -13.07 -1.38 17.98
C GLN A 503 -13.09 -2.79 17.42
N TRP A 504 -14.16 -3.52 17.67
CA TRP A 504 -14.24 -4.94 17.38
C TRP A 504 -15.32 -5.25 16.38
N GLN A 505 -15.00 -6.17 15.47
CA GLN A 505 -15.95 -6.72 14.53
C GLN A 505 -16.18 -8.20 14.81
N LEU A 506 -17.45 -8.57 14.82
CA LEU A 506 -17.88 -9.94 14.70
C LEU A 506 -18.50 -10.17 13.33
N ARG A 507 -18.11 -11.27 12.72
CA ARG A 507 -18.70 -11.77 11.48
C ARG A 507 -19.48 -13.05 11.78
N LEU A 508 -20.74 -13.06 11.36
CA LEU A 508 -21.71 -14.13 11.55
C LEU A 508 -22.07 -14.75 10.20
N GLY A 509 -22.07 -16.08 10.14
CA GLY A 509 -22.64 -16.83 9.01
C GLY A 509 -24.14 -17.06 9.23
N PRO A 510 -25.01 -16.92 8.22
CA PRO A 510 -26.44 -17.12 8.41
C PRO A 510 -26.78 -18.59 8.62
N GLU A 511 -27.81 -18.81 9.44
CA GLU A 511 -28.55 -20.06 9.54
C GLU A 511 -29.62 -20.07 8.43
N GLN A 512 -29.63 -21.10 7.58
CA GLN A 512 -30.92 -21.64 7.13
C GLN A 512 -31.21 -22.82 8.05
N GLU A 513 -32.43 -22.90 8.60
CA GLU A 513 -32.96 -24.09 9.25
C GLU A 513 -32.74 -25.31 8.34
N VAL A 514 -31.65 -26.03 8.53
CA VAL A 514 -31.45 -27.35 7.92
C VAL A 514 -31.57 -28.32 9.07
N ARG A 515 -32.75 -28.93 9.19
CA ARG A 515 -32.87 -30.21 9.88
C ARG A 515 -31.79 -31.12 9.29
N LEU A 516 -30.79 -31.48 10.08
CA LEU A 516 -29.77 -32.47 9.73
C LEU A 516 -30.42 -33.87 9.69
N ALA A 517 -31.34 -34.07 8.75
CA ALA A 517 -31.90 -35.36 8.39
C ALA A 517 -31.50 -35.60 6.93
N GLY A 518 -30.29 -36.15 6.74
CA GLY A 518 -29.85 -36.66 5.44
C GLY A 518 -28.59 -35.99 4.88
N GLY A 519 -27.41 -36.30 5.45
CA GLY A 519 -26.13 -36.34 4.73
C GLY A 519 -25.63 -35.09 3.98
N GLN A 520 -26.23 -33.92 4.12
CA GLN A 520 -25.73 -32.69 3.49
C GLN A 520 -24.49 -32.17 4.22
N SER A 521 -23.50 -31.69 3.45
CA SER A 521 -22.27 -31.13 4.02
C SER A 521 -22.52 -29.76 4.66
N LEU A 522 -21.91 -29.45 5.80
CA LEU A 522 -21.97 -28.13 6.45
C LEU A 522 -21.70 -26.93 5.50
N ALA A 523 -20.93 -27.15 4.42
CA ALA A 523 -20.64 -26.13 3.42
C ALA A 523 -21.87 -25.64 2.63
N SER A 524 -22.94 -26.45 2.51
CA SER A 524 -24.19 -26.05 1.83
C SER A 524 -25.16 -25.26 2.70
N CYS A 525 -24.90 -25.17 4.01
CA CYS A 525 -25.77 -24.47 4.98
C CYS A 525 -25.33 -23.02 5.26
N ARG A 526 -24.18 -22.58 4.73
CA ARG A 526 -23.63 -21.25 4.98
C ARG A 526 -24.04 -20.30 3.87
N GLY A 527 -24.59 -19.14 4.22
CA GLY A 527 -25.04 -18.16 3.23
C GLY A 527 -23.90 -17.45 2.50
N ALA A 528 -24.23 -16.93 1.31
CA ALA A 528 -23.29 -16.21 0.45
C ALA A 528 -22.97 -14.79 0.93
N VAL A 529 -23.66 -14.31 1.98
CA VAL A 529 -23.51 -12.98 2.57
C VAL A 529 -23.19 -13.13 4.04
N GLU A 530 -22.19 -12.39 4.49
CA GLU A 530 -21.74 -12.37 5.88
C GLU A 530 -22.39 -11.21 6.63
N GLU A 531 -23.00 -11.51 7.77
CA GLU A 531 -23.54 -10.48 8.66
C GLU A 531 -22.41 -9.95 9.55
N ILE A 532 -22.30 -8.62 9.66
CA ILE A 532 -21.22 -7.96 10.41
C ILE A 532 -21.83 -7.14 11.53
N VAL A 533 -21.43 -7.43 12.76
CA VAL A 533 -21.81 -6.68 13.98
C VAL A 533 -20.57 -6.03 14.58
N VAL A 534 -20.68 -4.78 15.01
CA VAL A 534 -19.55 -3.99 15.53
C VAL A 534 -19.84 -3.55 16.96
N SER A 535 -18.85 -3.65 17.84
CA SER A 535 -18.97 -3.16 19.21
C SER A 535 -19.16 -1.63 19.23
N SER A 536 -20.01 -1.11 20.10
CA SER A 536 -20.17 0.34 20.31
C SER A 536 -19.19 0.90 21.34
N SER A 537 -18.77 0.08 22.32
CA SER A 537 -17.80 0.47 23.35
C SER A 537 -16.91 -0.69 23.77
N VAL A 538 -15.70 -0.32 24.22
CA VAL A 538 -14.75 -1.24 24.80
C VAL A 538 -14.27 -0.69 26.14
N THR A 539 -14.35 -1.52 27.17
CA THR A 539 -13.83 -1.23 28.50
C THR A 539 -12.77 -2.25 28.92
N ASP A 540 -11.94 -1.88 29.87
CA ASP A 540 -11.11 -2.84 30.60
C ASP A 540 -11.94 -3.70 31.57
N ALA A 541 -11.27 -4.60 32.29
CA ALA A 541 -11.90 -5.47 33.29
C ALA A 541 -12.55 -4.71 34.46
N GLN A 542 -12.20 -3.44 34.66
CA GLN A 542 -12.76 -2.57 35.70
C GLN A 542 -13.92 -1.71 35.16
N GLY A 543 -14.27 -1.82 33.88
CA GLY A 543 -15.32 -1.04 33.23
C GLY A 543 -14.87 0.37 32.82
N ALA A 544 -13.58 0.68 32.85
CA ALA A 544 -13.05 1.96 32.41
C ALA A 544 -12.78 1.96 30.89
N PRO A 545 -12.89 3.11 30.19
CA PRO A 545 -12.54 3.21 28.79
C PRO A 545 -11.08 2.80 28.52
N VAL A 546 -10.88 2.00 27.46
CA VAL A 546 -9.53 1.55 27.10
C VAL A 546 -8.68 2.70 26.57
N THR A 547 -7.48 2.85 27.12
CA THR A 547 -6.47 3.80 26.63
C THR A 547 -5.38 3.10 25.82
N SER A 548 -4.62 3.87 25.03
CA SER A 548 -3.52 3.35 24.21
C SER A 548 -2.42 2.65 25.02
N ALA A 549 -2.31 2.93 26.32
CA ALA A 549 -1.37 2.27 27.24
C ALA A 549 -1.68 0.78 27.50
N ALA A 550 -2.91 0.33 27.25
CA ALA A 550 -3.33 -1.05 27.52
C ALA A 550 -2.75 -2.08 26.52
N LEU A 551 -2.29 -1.64 25.35
CA LEU A 551 -1.87 -2.52 24.24
C LEU A 551 -0.48 -2.17 23.69
N VAL A 552 0.46 -1.91 24.60
CA VAL A 552 1.89 -1.76 24.27
C VAL A 552 2.43 -3.09 23.75
N SER A 553 3.27 -3.04 22.71
CA SER A 553 3.87 -4.25 22.13
C SER A 553 4.69 -5.01 23.17
N GLY A 554 4.50 -6.34 23.22
CA GLY A 554 5.19 -7.23 24.18
C GLY A 554 4.58 -7.27 25.59
N ALA A 555 3.54 -6.49 25.87
CA ALA A 555 2.78 -6.60 27.11
C ALA A 555 2.01 -7.93 27.18
N ALA A 556 1.76 -8.40 28.42
CA ALA A 556 0.94 -9.58 28.66
C ALA A 556 -0.52 -9.36 28.19
N PRO A 557 -1.25 -10.43 27.81
CA PRO A 557 -2.64 -10.31 27.41
C PRO A 557 -3.53 -9.68 28.50
N GLN A 558 -4.23 -8.61 28.15
CA GLN A 558 -5.15 -7.88 29.04
C GLN A 558 -6.60 -8.18 28.68
N GLU A 559 -7.48 -8.26 29.67
CA GLU A 559 -8.91 -8.51 29.47
C GLU A 559 -9.66 -7.23 29.07
N PHE A 560 -10.53 -7.36 28.08
CA PHE A 560 -11.36 -6.31 27.54
C PHE A 560 -12.80 -6.79 27.39
N HIS A 561 -13.75 -5.90 27.62
CA HIS A 561 -15.19 -6.14 27.52
C HIS A 561 -15.76 -5.34 26.36
N PHE A 562 -16.49 -6.01 25.48
CA PHE A 562 -17.09 -5.48 24.26
C PHE A 562 -18.59 -5.41 24.43
N THR A 563 -19.18 -4.26 24.15
CA THR A 563 -20.65 -4.10 24.15
C THR A 563 -21.14 -3.95 22.72
N PHE A 564 -22.16 -4.73 22.35
CA PHE A 564 -22.76 -4.70 21.03
C PHE A 564 -24.18 -4.13 21.13
N PRO A 565 -24.52 -3.09 20.33
CA PRO A 565 -25.86 -2.53 20.31
C PRO A 565 -26.87 -3.49 19.66
N ASP A 566 -26.43 -4.22 18.64
CA ASP A 566 -27.16 -5.33 18.04
C ASP A 566 -26.64 -6.63 18.65
N ALA A 567 -27.54 -7.47 19.15
CA ALA A 567 -27.14 -8.71 19.82
C ALA A 567 -26.60 -9.72 18.80
N LEU A 568 -25.60 -10.48 19.21
CA LEU A 568 -25.09 -11.60 18.42
C LEU A 568 -26.09 -12.75 18.54
N PRO A 569 -26.72 -13.20 17.45
CA PRO A 569 -27.76 -14.21 17.51
C PRO A 569 -27.21 -15.52 18.09
N LEU A 570 -28.03 -16.20 18.90
CA LEU A 570 -27.66 -17.47 19.55
C LEU A 570 -27.61 -18.66 18.59
N ASN A 571 -28.19 -18.52 17.39
CA ASN A 571 -28.37 -19.57 16.39
C ASN A 571 -27.37 -19.49 15.22
N VAL A 572 -26.23 -18.83 15.42
CA VAL A 572 -25.17 -18.74 14.41
C VAL A 572 -24.28 -19.99 14.42
N THR A 573 -23.99 -20.53 13.24
CA THR A 573 -23.16 -21.73 13.07
C THR A 573 -21.66 -21.43 13.01
N ASP A 574 -21.29 -20.22 12.58
CA ASP A 574 -19.91 -19.75 12.54
C ASP A 574 -19.78 -18.32 13.08
N VAL A 575 -18.81 -18.13 13.99
CA VAL A 575 -18.49 -16.84 14.60
C VAL A 575 -17.02 -16.54 14.39
N TYR A 576 -16.73 -15.43 13.70
CA TYR A 576 -15.36 -14.97 13.47
C TYR A 576 -15.13 -13.64 14.16
N LEU A 577 -14.15 -13.62 15.06
CA LEU A 577 -13.73 -12.42 15.78
C LEU A 577 -12.57 -11.73 15.06
N GLN A 578 -12.70 -10.42 14.85
CA GLN A 578 -11.63 -9.54 14.41
C GLN A 578 -11.49 -8.36 15.37
N ALA A 579 -10.33 -8.26 16.02
CA ALA A 579 -9.97 -7.12 16.84
C ALA A 579 -9.23 -6.09 15.97
N ALA A 580 -9.74 -4.86 15.91
CA ALA A 580 -9.06 -3.74 15.28
C ALA A 580 -8.61 -2.75 16.35
N TYR A 581 -7.32 -2.46 16.33
CA TYR A 581 -6.73 -1.40 17.14
C TYR A 581 -6.34 -0.23 16.25
N ARG A 582 -6.36 0.97 16.83
CA ARG A 582 -5.75 2.16 16.25
C ARG A 582 -5.08 2.88 17.41
N GLY A 583 -3.80 3.22 17.30
CA GLY A 583 -3.08 3.93 18.36
C GLY A 583 -2.00 4.82 17.79
N HIS A 584 -1.48 5.75 18.60
CA HIS A 584 -0.31 6.54 18.24
C HIS A 584 0.93 5.63 18.30
N SER A 585 1.52 5.34 17.14
CA SER A 585 2.93 4.95 17.10
C SER A 585 3.76 6.18 16.77
N ALA A 586 5.02 6.19 17.19
CA ALA A 586 5.98 7.22 16.82
C ALA A 586 6.23 7.30 15.29
N ALA A 587 5.54 6.52 14.43
CA ALA A 587 5.61 6.53 12.96
C ALA A 587 4.22 6.77 12.31
N GLY A 588 3.26 7.32 13.07
CA GLY A 588 1.86 7.49 12.66
C GLY A 588 0.90 6.46 13.25
N ARG A 589 -0.40 6.59 12.97
CA ARG A 589 -1.42 5.71 13.56
C ARG A 589 -1.23 4.27 13.09
N CYS A 590 -1.03 3.34 14.02
CA CYS A 590 -0.85 1.91 13.72
C CYS A 590 -2.03 1.11 14.22
N GLY A 591 -2.47 0.16 13.42
CA GLY A 591 -3.45 -0.84 13.83
C GLY A 591 -2.86 -2.24 13.86
N GLY A 592 -2.93 -2.88 15.03
CA GLY A 592 -2.65 -4.30 15.25
C GLY A 592 -3.94 -5.13 15.13
N ARG A 593 -3.80 -6.39 14.69
CA ARG A 593 -4.92 -7.31 14.43
C ARG A 593 -4.51 -8.76 14.71
N CYS A 594 -5.40 -9.58 15.26
CA CYS A 594 -5.43 -11.03 14.95
C CYS A 594 -6.86 -11.55 14.88
N HIS A 595 -6.92 -12.78 14.41
CA HIS A 595 -8.07 -13.64 14.27
C HIS A 595 -7.94 -14.84 15.22
N GLN A 596 -9.04 -15.30 15.81
CA GLN A 596 -9.14 -16.61 16.45
C GLN A 596 -10.48 -17.24 16.06
N GLY A 597 -10.41 -18.39 15.39
CA GLY A 597 -11.58 -19.24 15.17
C GLY A 597 -11.84 -20.07 16.43
N HIS A 598 -13.04 -19.96 16.98
CA HIS A 598 -13.51 -20.89 18.00
C HIS A 598 -14.41 -21.94 17.33
N PRO A 599 -14.13 -23.25 17.47
CA PRO A 599 -15.15 -24.27 17.19
C PRO A 599 -16.38 -24.01 18.06
N GLU A 600 -17.56 -24.50 17.63
CA GLU A 600 -18.88 -24.29 18.25
C GLU A 600 -18.82 -23.92 19.76
N PRO A 601 -19.45 -22.81 20.19
CA PRO A 601 -19.56 -22.49 21.61
C PRO A 601 -20.03 -23.73 22.37
N THR A 602 -19.19 -24.29 23.23
CA THR A 602 -19.67 -25.30 24.18
C THR A 602 -20.53 -24.55 25.18
N PHE A 603 -21.84 -24.48 24.93
CA PHE A 603 -22.75 -23.75 25.78
C PHE A 603 -22.94 -24.52 27.08
N LEU A 604 -22.76 -23.83 28.20
CA LEU A 604 -23.09 -24.36 29.52
C LEU A 604 -24.45 -23.79 29.92
N SER A 605 -25.51 -24.56 29.70
CA SER A 605 -26.86 -24.18 30.14
C SER A 605 -26.99 -24.44 31.63
N ILE A 606 -26.97 -23.39 32.43
CA ILE A 606 -27.31 -23.45 33.86
C ILE A 606 -28.77 -23.04 34.00
N PHE A 607 -29.63 -24.00 34.28
CA PHE A 607 -31.03 -23.75 34.61
C PHE A 607 -31.21 -23.90 36.12
N ASN A 608 -31.83 -22.90 36.74
CA ASN A 608 -32.26 -23.03 38.12
C ASN A 608 -33.56 -23.85 38.16
N VAL A 609 -33.52 -25.04 38.76
CA VAL A 609 -34.68 -25.92 38.98
C VAL A 609 -35.26 -25.81 40.40
N THR A 610 -34.87 -24.81 41.20
CA THR A 610 -35.44 -24.67 42.55
C THR A 610 -36.93 -24.30 42.54
N ASP A 611 -37.45 -23.75 41.44
CA ASP A 611 -38.85 -23.31 41.34
C ASP A 611 -39.56 -23.91 40.11
N SER A 612 -39.76 -25.22 40.05
CA SER A 612 -40.95 -25.84 39.43
C SER A 612 -40.99 -27.36 39.61
N THR A 613 -41.48 -27.82 40.76
CA THR A 613 -42.31 -29.03 40.77
C THR A 613 -43.69 -28.66 40.22
N ALA A 614 -43.83 -28.65 38.89
CA ALA A 614 -45.14 -28.63 38.25
C ALA A 614 -45.55 -30.07 37.93
N CYS A 615 -46.57 -30.50 38.67
CA CYS A 615 -47.28 -31.77 38.62
C CYS A 615 -47.46 -32.36 37.21
N PHE A 616 -47.00 -33.60 36.99
CA PHE A 616 -47.49 -34.45 35.90
C PHE A 616 -48.28 -35.62 36.51
N ASN A 617 -49.59 -35.64 36.26
CA ASN A 617 -50.48 -36.80 36.43
C ASN A 617 -50.48 -37.55 37.78
N GLY A 618 -50.59 -36.82 38.89
CA GLY A 618 -51.41 -37.28 40.03
C GLY A 618 -51.08 -38.62 40.71
N ALA A 619 -49.85 -39.15 40.66
CA ALA A 619 -49.44 -40.27 41.52
C ALA A 619 -47.95 -40.22 41.86
N TRP A 620 -47.63 -40.30 43.15
CA TRP A 620 -46.27 -40.38 43.68
C TRP A 620 -45.75 -41.83 43.58
N LYS A 621 -44.56 -42.01 43.02
CA LYS A 621 -43.66 -43.12 43.38
C LYS A 621 -42.27 -42.58 43.60
#